data_AF-A0AAQ3UPJ2-F1
#
_entry.id   AF-A0AAQ3UPJ2-F1
#
_cell.length_a   1.000
_cell.length_b   1.000
_cell.length_c   1.000
_cell.angle_alpha   90.00
_cell.angle_beta   90.00
_cell.angle_gamma   90.00
#
_symmetry.space_group_name_H-M   'P 1'
#
loop_
_entity.id
_entity.type
_entity.pdbx_description
1 polymer ?
#
loop_
_entity_poly.entity_id
_entity_poly.type
_entity_poly.pdbx_seq_one_letter_code
_entity_poly.pdbx_strand_id
1 'polypeptide(L)'
;METQKQGVGIKIPTDREIDGKYLDENVKEIENEKEKWKKEWDECGMTVMCDSWTGPMWNSEVKSVMMKVGYHNVVQIVTDNGSNYKKACEILTDQFPHMAWQPCLAHTINLMLKDIEKWPEHEACIRSAQQICSWLYNSNSLHSMMRQAIGGELVKRNAIRFGTNYMFLESMFKKNQFMAWLISPEFRNTRFFKTEMGRYAFDSMTSLEWWNNVEWVINDVEPLYMFLRFVDSDKNSNLGEVTLEYQNMRVTYASKFASDHARFERIMKVVDARMTTVMTGTYMETACALNPYMHYTIGVSQSVMSLVRKGVDKMLEVDSAAQALQEFETFRKKLGEFSTDIAKRMAIDRNTSPAAWWATFGEIRLCCKG
;
A
#
# COMPACT_ATOMS: atom_id res chain seq x y z
N MET A 1 -3.30 20.16 -29.73
CA MET A 1 -4.26 20.26 -30.85
C MET A 1 -3.75 19.45 -32.06
N GLU A 2 -3.17 18.27 -31.82
CA GLU A 2 -2.46 17.48 -32.84
C GLU A 2 -3.09 16.10 -33.11
N THR A 3 -4.03 15.65 -32.29
CA THR A 3 -4.77 14.38 -32.48
C THR A 3 -5.90 14.46 -33.51
N GLN A 4 -6.30 15.66 -33.96
CA GLN A 4 -7.38 15.82 -34.95
C GLN A 4 -6.94 15.73 -36.42
N LYS A 5 -5.65 15.63 -36.73
CA LYS A 5 -5.16 15.58 -38.13
C LYS A 5 -5.07 14.18 -38.74
N GLN A 6 -5.31 13.11 -37.97
CA GLN A 6 -5.22 11.71 -38.47
C GLN A 6 -6.58 11.02 -38.68
N GLY A 7 -7.71 11.69 -38.44
CA GLY A 7 -9.03 11.05 -38.37
C GLY A 7 -10.07 11.48 -39.41
N VAL A 8 -9.70 12.21 -40.47
CA VAL A 8 -10.71 12.62 -41.48
C VAL A 8 -11.05 11.41 -42.38
N GLY A 9 -12.21 10.80 -42.13
CA GLY A 9 -12.74 9.68 -42.92
C GLY A 9 -12.64 8.29 -42.26
N ILE A 10 -12.07 8.18 -41.06
CA ILE A 10 -12.05 6.92 -40.32
C ILE A 10 -13.36 6.78 -39.53
N LYS A 11 -14.13 5.74 -39.83
CA LYS A 11 -15.34 5.41 -39.07
C LYS A 11 -14.92 5.01 -37.66
N ILE A 12 -15.43 5.73 -36.65
CA ILE A 12 -15.17 5.42 -35.24
C ILE A 12 -15.73 4.01 -34.98
N PRO A 13 -14.92 3.08 -34.43
CA PRO A 13 -15.40 1.75 -34.09
C PRO A 13 -16.53 1.84 -33.07
N THR A 14 -17.55 1.02 -33.26
CA THR A 14 -18.70 0.92 -32.36
C THR A 14 -18.30 0.21 -31.07
N ASP A 15 -19.06 0.44 -29.99
CA ASP A 15 -18.81 -0.22 -28.70
C ASP A 15 -18.69 -1.75 -28.87
N ARG A 16 -19.50 -2.38 -29.73
CA ARG A 16 -19.41 -3.84 -30.00
C ARG A 16 -18.16 -4.27 -30.77
N GLU A 17 -17.62 -3.41 -31.64
CA GLU A 17 -16.38 -3.68 -32.37
C GLU A 17 -15.14 -3.57 -31.46
N ILE A 18 -15.27 -2.92 -30.30
CA ILE A 18 -14.24 -2.76 -29.28
C ILE A 18 -14.42 -3.83 -28.17
N ASP A 19 -15.63 -3.96 -27.62
CA ASP A 19 -15.95 -4.64 -26.36
C ASP A 19 -15.85 -6.17 -26.40
N GLY A 20 -15.79 -6.78 -27.60
CA GLY A 20 -15.54 -8.22 -27.74
C GLY A 20 -14.10 -8.55 -28.13
N LYS A 21 -13.58 -7.88 -29.15
CA LYS A 21 -12.29 -8.21 -29.75
C LYS A 21 -11.12 -7.96 -28.79
N TYR A 22 -11.08 -6.79 -28.16
CA TYR A 22 -10.00 -6.46 -27.24
C TYR A 22 -10.10 -7.24 -25.93
N LEU A 23 -11.32 -7.57 -25.47
CA LEU A 23 -11.50 -8.44 -24.32
C LEU A 23 -10.99 -9.85 -24.62
N ASP A 24 -11.35 -10.43 -25.77
CA ASP A 24 -10.88 -11.75 -26.18
C ASP A 24 -9.36 -11.79 -26.41
N GLU A 25 -8.79 -10.73 -26.99
CA GLU A 25 -7.34 -10.57 -27.15
C GLU A 25 -6.64 -10.49 -25.79
N ASN A 26 -7.14 -9.68 -24.85
CA ASN A 26 -6.61 -9.57 -23.49
C ASN A 26 -6.74 -10.89 -22.72
N VAL A 27 -7.87 -11.60 -22.84
CA VAL A 27 -8.06 -12.91 -22.19
C VAL A 27 -7.07 -13.94 -22.76
N LYS A 28 -6.85 -13.95 -24.08
CA LYS A 28 -5.84 -14.82 -24.70
C LYS A 28 -4.43 -14.47 -24.25
N GLU A 29 -4.10 -13.18 -24.15
CA GLU A 29 -2.81 -12.72 -23.65
C GLU A 29 -2.58 -13.19 -22.21
N ILE A 30 -3.55 -12.95 -21.32
CA ILE A 30 -3.48 -13.38 -19.92
C ILE A 30 -3.39 -14.91 -19.79
N GLU A 31 -4.16 -15.69 -20.56
CA GLU A 31 -4.05 -17.15 -20.55
C GLU A 31 -2.67 -17.62 -21.05
N ASN A 32 -2.08 -16.96 -22.07
CA ASN A 32 -0.72 -17.27 -22.52
C ASN A 32 0.34 -16.94 -21.47
N GLU A 33 0.20 -15.85 -20.73
CA GLU A 33 1.10 -15.51 -19.62
C GLU A 33 0.97 -16.50 -18.47
N LYS A 34 -0.26 -16.87 -18.13
CA LYS A 34 -0.57 -17.87 -17.11
C LYS A 34 0.06 -19.24 -17.42
N GLU A 35 0.10 -19.68 -18.68
CA GLU A 35 0.79 -20.92 -19.07
C GLU A 35 2.31 -20.86 -18.83
N LYS A 36 2.92 -19.67 -18.82
CA LYS A 36 4.34 -19.53 -18.45
C LYS A 36 4.51 -19.79 -16.95
N TRP A 37 3.68 -19.16 -16.11
CA TRP A 37 3.78 -19.26 -14.65
C TRP A 37 3.30 -20.62 -14.11
N LYS A 38 2.38 -21.28 -14.81
CA LYS A 38 1.91 -22.64 -14.47
C LYS A 38 3.04 -23.63 -14.24
N LYS A 39 4.12 -23.52 -14.99
CA LYS A 39 5.29 -24.41 -14.88
C LYS A 39 6.03 -24.26 -13.56
N GLU A 40 5.85 -23.12 -12.90
CA GLU A 40 6.53 -22.75 -11.67
C GLU A 40 5.63 -22.91 -10.44
N TRP A 41 4.32 -23.12 -10.59
CA TRP A 41 3.38 -23.17 -9.45
C TRP A 41 3.69 -24.28 -8.45
N ASP A 42 4.09 -25.46 -8.91
CA ASP A 42 4.41 -26.59 -8.02
C ASP A 42 5.70 -26.32 -7.21
N GLU A 43 6.59 -25.50 -7.78
CA GLU A 43 7.89 -25.13 -7.20
C GLU A 43 7.82 -23.85 -6.35
N CYS A 44 6.96 -22.91 -6.72
CA CYS A 44 6.88 -21.55 -6.18
C CYS A 44 5.58 -21.24 -5.42
N GLY A 45 4.63 -22.17 -5.39
CA GLY A 45 3.31 -21.85 -4.85
C GLY A 45 2.68 -20.61 -5.52
N MET A 46 1.60 -20.12 -4.94
CA MET A 46 0.88 -18.97 -5.45
C MET A 46 0.21 -18.19 -4.31
N THR A 47 0.34 -16.87 -4.41
CA THR A 47 -0.45 -15.92 -3.62
C THR A 47 -1.66 -15.44 -4.42
N VAL A 48 -2.86 -15.64 -3.88
CA VAL A 48 -4.10 -15.11 -4.46
C VAL A 48 -4.39 -13.76 -3.83
N MET A 49 -4.31 -12.68 -4.59
CA MET A 49 -4.75 -11.34 -4.16
C MET A 49 -6.17 -11.06 -4.66
N CYS A 50 -7.05 -10.59 -3.79
CA CYS A 50 -8.44 -10.26 -4.12
C CYS A 50 -8.84 -8.90 -3.53
N ASP A 51 -9.11 -7.93 -4.41
CA ASP A 51 -9.43 -6.55 -4.02
C ASP A 51 -10.87 -6.35 -3.55
N SER A 52 -11.83 -7.08 -4.14
CA SER A 52 -13.21 -7.14 -3.67
C SER A 52 -14.01 -8.18 -4.46
N TRP A 53 -15.12 -8.67 -3.89
CA TRP A 53 -16.16 -9.34 -4.67
C TRP A 53 -17.55 -8.85 -4.27
N THR A 54 -18.49 -8.93 -5.19
CA THR A 54 -19.91 -8.70 -4.95
C THR A 54 -20.67 -9.99 -5.20
N GLY A 55 -21.17 -10.63 -4.15
CA GLY A 55 -21.94 -11.87 -4.28
C GLY A 55 -22.22 -12.57 -2.94
N PRO A 56 -23.39 -13.21 -2.78
CA PRO A 56 -23.77 -13.91 -1.55
C PRO A 56 -23.05 -15.26 -1.34
N MET A 57 -22.31 -15.76 -2.35
CA MET A 57 -21.56 -17.01 -2.26
C MET A 57 -20.05 -16.77 -2.28
N TRP A 58 -19.49 -16.71 -1.08
CA TRP A 58 -18.05 -16.80 -0.76
C TRP A 58 -17.29 -17.90 -1.52
N ASN A 59 -17.96 -19.01 -1.85
CA ASN A 59 -17.36 -20.24 -2.33
C ASN A 59 -17.17 -20.33 -3.86
N SER A 60 -17.63 -19.39 -4.70
CA SER A 60 -17.53 -19.61 -6.15
C SER A 60 -16.20 -19.11 -6.72
N GLU A 61 -15.84 -17.84 -6.55
CA GLU A 61 -14.74 -17.27 -7.34
C GLU A 61 -13.35 -17.61 -6.80
N VAL A 62 -13.07 -17.37 -5.51
CA VAL A 62 -11.77 -17.73 -4.92
C VAL A 62 -11.56 -19.24 -5.01
N LYS A 63 -12.59 -20.05 -4.69
CA LYS A 63 -12.46 -21.50 -4.88
C LYS A 63 -12.35 -21.90 -6.35
N SER A 64 -13.01 -21.22 -7.30
CA SER A 64 -12.85 -21.47 -8.74
C SER A 64 -11.42 -21.22 -9.17
N VAL A 65 -10.82 -20.11 -8.74
CA VAL A 65 -9.40 -19.80 -8.99
C VAL A 65 -8.51 -20.87 -8.35
N MET A 66 -8.74 -21.22 -7.08
CA MET A 66 -7.99 -22.27 -6.38
C MET A 66 -8.12 -23.63 -7.08
N MET A 67 -9.31 -23.98 -7.59
CA MET A 67 -9.54 -25.24 -8.30
C MET A 67 -8.87 -25.25 -9.67
N LYS A 68 -8.83 -24.12 -10.37
CA LYS A 68 -8.13 -23.97 -11.66
C LYS A 68 -6.61 -24.05 -11.50
N VAL A 69 -6.08 -23.56 -10.38
CA VAL A 69 -4.64 -23.55 -10.08
C VAL A 69 -4.19 -24.84 -9.38
N GLY A 70 -5.11 -25.51 -8.68
CA GLY A 70 -4.80 -26.57 -7.73
C GLY A 70 -4.62 -25.98 -6.34
N TYR A 71 -5.45 -26.42 -5.39
CA TYR A 71 -5.41 -25.89 -4.02
C TYR A 71 -4.06 -26.16 -3.31
N HIS A 72 -3.34 -27.20 -3.69
CA HIS A 72 -2.02 -27.52 -3.15
C HIS A 72 -0.96 -26.48 -3.55
N ASN A 73 -1.17 -25.76 -4.65
CA ASN A 73 -0.28 -24.71 -5.13
C ASN A 73 -0.56 -23.36 -4.48
N VAL A 74 -1.69 -23.18 -3.80
CA VAL A 74 -2.00 -21.91 -3.14
C VAL A 74 -1.41 -21.92 -1.73
N VAL A 75 -0.50 -20.98 -1.45
CA VAL A 75 0.17 -20.87 -0.14
C VAL A 75 -0.37 -19.69 0.67
N GLN A 76 -0.87 -18.65 0.01
CA GLN A 76 -1.29 -17.41 0.64
C GLN A 76 -2.53 -16.83 -0.04
N ILE A 77 -3.42 -16.25 0.76
CA ILE A 77 -4.56 -15.48 0.30
C ILE A 77 -4.47 -14.08 0.92
N VAL A 78 -4.49 -13.05 0.07
CA VAL A 78 -4.48 -11.65 0.48
C VAL A 78 -5.81 -11.00 0.11
N THR A 79 -6.53 -10.48 1.10
CA THR A 79 -7.83 -9.81 0.89
C THR A 79 -7.90 -8.52 1.68
N ASP A 80 -8.92 -7.70 1.44
CA ASP A 80 -9.25 -6.62 2.37
C ASP A 80 -9.58 -7.15 3.80
N ASN A 81 -9.62 -6.24 4.77
CA ASN A 81 -9.83 -6.56 6.20
C ASN A 81 -11.33 -6.46 6.61
N GLY A 82 -12.24 -6.59 5.65
CA GLY A 82 -13.68 -6.61 5.90
C GLY A 82 -14.09 -7.86 6.66
N SER A 83 -15.06 -7.72 7.56
CA SER A 83 -15.49 -8.82 8.45
C SER A 83 -15.99 -10.07 7.73
N ASN A 84 -16.56 -9.90 6.54
CA ASN A 84 -16.96 -10.98 5.64
C ASN A 84 -15.73 -11.72 5.10
N TYR A 85 -14.69 -11.02 4.66
CA TYR A 85 -13.46 -11.61 4.16
C TYR A 85 -12.73 -12.37 5.25
N LYS A 86 -12.57 -11.75 6.42
CA LYS A 86 -11.92 -12.37 7.57
C LYS A 86 -12.54 -13.71 7.96
N LYS A 87 -13.85 -13.72 8.24
CA LYS A 87 -14.58 -14.95 8.64
C LYS A 87 -14.45 -16.05 7.61
N ALA A 88 -14.44 -15.65 6.36
CA ALA A 88 -14.49 -16.59 5.30
C ALA A 88 -13.09 -17.16 5.05
N CYS A 89 -12.05 -16.32 5.03
CA CYS A 89 -10.66 -16.75 4.99
C CYS A 89 -10.31 -17.65 6.18
N GLU A 90 -10.85 -17.40 7.39
CA GLU A 90 -10.74 -18.31 8.54
C GLU A 90 -11.26 -19.72 8.19
N ILE A 91 -12.46 -19.83 7.60
CA ILE A 91 -13.02 -21.12 7.15
C ILE A 91 -12.13 -21.79 6.09
N LEU A 92 -11.54 -21.03 5.16
CA LEU A 92 -10.63 -21.59 4.16
C LEU A 92 -9.33 -22.09 4.78
N THR A 93 -8.73 -21.32 5.70
CA THR A 93 -7.49 -21.72 6.36
C THR A 93 -7.69 -22.91 7.31
N ASP A 94 -8.91 -23.11 7.83
CA ASP A 94 -9.27 -24.32 8.57
C ASP A 94 -9.40 -25.54 7.65
N GLN A 95 -9.93 -25.37 6.43
CA GLN A 95 -10.05 -26.42 5.42
C GLN A 95 -8.70 -26.78 4.77
N PHE A 96 -7.82 -25.78 4.64
CA PHE A 96 -6.51 -25.90 3.99
C PHE A 96 -5.43 -25.32 4.92
N PRO A 97 -4.95 -26.09 5.91
CA PRO A 97 -4.03 -25.59 6.94
C PRO A 97 -2.70 -25.07 6.41
N HIS A 98 -2.29 -25.47 5.20
CA HIS A 98 -1.09 -24.98 4.54
C HIS A 98 -1.20 -23.54 4.01
N MET A 99 -2.42 -22.98 3.96
CA MET A 99 -2.66 -21.63 3.46
C MET A 99 -2.58 -20.59 4.58
N ALA A 100 -1.87 -19.49 4.33
CA ALA A 100 -1.92 -18.30 5.17
C ALA A 100 -2.92 -17.28 4.61
N TRP A 101 -3.79 -16.77 5.48
CA TRP A 101 -4.53 -15.56 5.16
C TRP A 101 -3.78 -14.34 5.67
N GLN A 102 -3.65 -13.31 4.84
CA GLN A 102 -3.06 -12.03 5.19
C GLN A 102 -4.02 -10.90 4.83
N PRO A 103 -4.38 -10.01 5.77
CA PRO A 103 -5.09 -8.79 5.41
C PRO A 103 -4.20 -7.88 4.57
N CYS A 104 -4.77 -7.26 3.55
CA CYS A 104 -4.08 -6.31 2.67
C CYS A 104 -3.51 -5.17 3.50
N LEU A 105 -2.20 -4.96 3.40
CA LEU A 105 -1.49 -3.95 4.18
C LEU A 105 -1.89 -2.54 3.74
N ALA A 106 -2.00 -2.27 2.44
CA ALA A 106 -2.47 -0.99 1.92
C ALA A 106 -3.87 -0.63 2.44
N HIS A 107 -4.80 -1.59 2.43
CA HIS A 107 -6.12 -1.40 3.02
C HIS A 107 -6.02 -1.17 4.53
N THR A 108 -5.17 -1.91 5.23
CA THR A 108 -4.98 -1.79 6.67
C THR A 108 -4.41 -0.43 7.08
N ILE A 109 -3.44 0.12 6.34
CA ILE A 109 -2.91 1.47 6.55
C ILE A 109 -3.99 2.52 6.27
N ASN A 110 -4.79 2.36 5.22
CA ASN A 110 -5.95 3.23 4.98
C ASN A 110 -6.94 3.21 6.16
N LEU A 111 -7.15 2.07 6.81
CA LEU A 111 -7.96 2.00 8.03
C LEU A 111 -7.28 2.66 9.25
N MET A 112 -5.95 2.65 9.36
CA MET A 112 -5.22 3.43 10.38
C MET A 112 -5.50 4.93 10.18
N LEU A 113 -5.36 5.42 8.94
CA LEU A 113 -5.64 6.81 8.57
C LEU A 113 -7.10 7.20 8.87
N LYS A 114 -8.05 6.28 8.62
CA LYS A 114 -9.47 6.46 8.97
C LYS A 114 -9.70 6.58 10.48
N ASP A 115 -8.98 5.82 11.30
CA ASP A 115 -9.15 5.88 12.75
C ASP A 115 -8.55 7.16 13.33
N ILE A 116 -7.44 7.63 12.78
CA ILE A 116 -6.82 8.92 13.11
C ILE A 116 -7.74 10.08 12.67
N GLU A 117 -8.38 9.99 11.49
CA GLU A 117 -9.32 11.01 10.99
C GLU A 117 -10.51 11.26 11.93
N LYS A 118 -10.93 10.27 12.72
CA LYS A 118 -12.03 10.40 13.71
C LYS A 118 -11.66 11.20 14.94
N TRP A 119 -10.39 11.57 15.11
CA TRP A 119 -9.97 12.39 16.24
C TRP A 119 -10.55 13.80 16.09
N PRO A 120 -11.11 14.42 17.15
CA PRO A 120 -11.79 15.71 17.05
C PRO A 120 -10.96 16.80 16.35
N GLU A 121 -9.65 16.81 16.61
CA GLU A 121 -8.68 17.74 16.05
C GLU A 121 -8.53 17.54 14.53
N HIS A 122 -8.44 16.28 14.09
CA HIS A 122 -8.39 15.91 12.67
C HIS A 122 -9.71 16.20 11.97
N GLU A 123 -10.83 15.78 12.55
CA GLU A 123 -12.16 15.96 11.97
C GLU A 123 -12.47 17.45 11.78
N ALA A 124 -12.18 18.29 12.78
CA ALA A 124 -12.39 19.73 12.70
C ALA A 124 -11.53 20.38 11.61
N CYS A 125 -10.24 20.04 11.55
CA CYS A 125 -9.32 20.55 10.54
C CYS A 125 -9.75 20.14 9.12
N ILE A 126 -10.05 18.85 8.92
CA ILE A 126 -10.48 18.31 7.63
C ILE A 126 -11.80 18.94 7.20
N ARG A 127 -12.80 19.04 8.09
CA ARG A 127 -14.09 19.67 7.80
C ARG A 127 -13.93 21.12 7.39
N SER A 128 -13.10 21.90 8.10
CA SER A 128 -12.81 23.29 7.76
C SER A 128 -12.23 23.42 6.35
N ALA A 129 -11.19 22.64 6.03
CA ALA A 129 -10.58 22.66 4.70
C ALA A 129 -11.55 22.16 3.60
N GLN A 130 -12.39 21.18 3.91
CA GLN A 130 -13.42 20.67 2.99
C GLN A 130 -14.46 21.74 2.66
N GLN A 131 -14.93 22.51 3.63
CA GLN A 131 -15.87 23.62 3.38
C GLN A 131 -15.27 24.64 2.41
N ILE A 132 -14.01 25.01 2.62
CA ILE A 132 -13.27 25.94 1.75
C ILE A 132 -13.17 25.36 0.33
N CYS A 133 -12.78 24.09 0.20
CA CYS A 133 -12.66 23.43 -1.09
C CYS A 133 -14.01 23.34 -1.81
N SER A 134 -15.06 22.84 -1.15
CA SER A 134 -16.40 22.78 -1.74
C SER A 134 -16.86 24.15 -2.24
N TRP A 135 -16.59 25.22 -1.49
CA TRP A 135 -16.88 26.58 -1.91
C TRP A 135 -16.08 27.00 -3.15
N LEU A 136 -14.77 26.76 -3.19
CA LEU A 136 -13.91 27.07 -4.34
C LEU A 136 -14.38 26.38 -5.63
N TYR A 137 -14.87 25.14 -5.53
CA TYR A 137 -15.34 24.35 -6.67
C TYR A 137 -16.82 24.59 -7.02
N ASN A 138 -17.59 25.31 -6.19
CA ASN A 138 -19.03 25.52 -6.42
C ASN A 138 -19.34 26.50 -7.56
N SER A 139 -18.36 27.30 -8.00
CA SER A 139 -18.54 28.24 -9.10
C SER A 139 -17.42 28.13 -10.12
N ASN A 140 -17.75 27.94 -11.40
CA ASN A 140 -16.76 27.92 -12.49
C ASN A 140 -15.86 29.15 -12.51
N SER A 141 -16.40 30.33 -12.17
CA SER A 141 -15.62 31.57 -12.12
C SER A 141 -14.64 31.57 -10.93
N LEU A 142 -15.09 31.20 -9.73
CA LEU A 142 -14.22 31.12 -8.55
C LEU A 142 -13.15 30.04 -8.71
N HIS A 143 -13.54 28.89 -9.24
CA HIS A 143 -12.65 27.77 -9.55
C HIS A 143 -11.57 28.20 -10.55
N SER A 144 -11.94 28.88 -11.64
CA SER A 144 -10.99 29.42 -12.62
C SER A 144 -10.01 30.41 -12.01
N MET A 145 -10.51 31.34 -11.17
CA MET A 145 -9.65 32.30 -10.46
C MET A 145 -8.63 31.61 -9.55
N MET A 146 -9.08 30.63 -8.77
CA MET A 146 -8.22 29.85 -7.89
C MET A 146 -7.16 29.10 -8.71
N ARG A 147 -7.54 28.42 -9.79
CA ARG A 147 -6.60 27.70 -10.67
C ARG A 147 -5.53 28.60 -11.25
N GLN A 148 -5.92 29.80 -11.69
CA GLN A 148 -4.99 30.80 -12.22
C GLN A 148 -4.03 31.30 -11.14
N ALA A 149 -4.54 31.54 -9.93
CA ALA A 149 -3.75 32.00 -8.79
C ALA A 149 -2.72 30.98 -8.31
N ILE A 150 -3.09 29.70 -8.20
CA ILE A 150 -2.21 28.65 -7.66
C ILE A 150 -1.43 27.89 -8.74
N GLY A 151 -1.64 28.24 -10.00
CA GLY A 151 -1.00 27.63 -11.16
C GLY A 151 -1.34 26.15 -11.35
N GLY A 152 -2.57 25.72 -11.03
CA GLY A 152 -2.94 24.31 -11.08
C GLY A 152 -4.28 23.98 -10.43
N GLU A 153 -4.47 22.72 -10.03
CA GLU A 153 -5.65 22.23 -9.31
C GLU A 153 -5.25 21.73 -7.92
N LEU A 154 -6.22 21.68 -7.01
CA LEU A 154 -6.07 20.97 -5.74
C LEU A 154 -6.17 19.46 -5.97
N VAL A 155 -5.54 18.67 -5.10
CA VAL A 155 -5.68 17.21 -5.16
C VAL A 155 -7.14 16.84 -4.91
N LYS A 156 -7.75 16.12 -5.85
CA LYS A 156 -9.14 15.67 -5.73
C LYS A 156 -9.24 14.59 -4.67
N ARG A 157 -10.12 14.80 -3.70
CA ARG A 157 -10.46 13.80 -2.68
C ARG A 157 -11.08 12.57 -3.32
N ASN A 158 -10.68 11.39 -2.84
CA ASN A 158 -11.37 10.14 -3.09
C ASN A 158 -11.96 9.65 -1.76
N ALA A 159 -13.29 9.65 -1.64
CA ALA A 159 -13.99 9.24 -0.42
C ALA A 159 -13.70 7.79 0.00
N ILE A 160 -13.19 6.96 -0.91
CA ILE A 160 -12.85 5.55 -0.69
C ILE A 160 -11.39 5.39 -0.22
N ARG A 161 -10.55 6.42 -0.37
CA ARG A 161 -9.12 6.41 0.02
C ARG A 161 -8.84 7.52 1.05
N PHE A 162 -8.82 7.16 2.33
CA PHE A 162 -8.67 8.10 3.46
C PHE A 162 -7.39 8.95 3.38
N GLY A 163 -6.30 8.39 2.83
CA GLY A 163 -5.07 9.16 2.57
C GLY A 163 -5.25 10.38 1.67
N THR A 164 -6.28 10.42 0.82
CA THR A 164 -6.52 11.57 -0.06
C THR A 164 -7.00 12.83 0.66
N ASN A 165 -7.57 12.71 1.87
CA ASN A 165 -7.88 13.89 2.70
C ASN A 165 -6.60 14.63 3.09
N TYR A 166 -5.56 13.89 3.46
CA TYR A 166 -4.28 14.45 3.85
C TYR A 166 -3.45 14.93 2.66
N MET A 167 -3.50 14.24 1.51
CA MET A 167 -2.91 14.77 0.27
C MET A 167 -3.59 16.07 -0.17
N PHE A 168 -4.90 16.19 0.04
CA PHE A 168 -5.63 17.42 -0.20
C PHE A 168 -5.16 18.54 0.74
N LEU A 169 -5.07 18.29 2.05
CA LEU A 169 -4.52 19.25 3.02
C LEU A 169 -3.09 19.67 2.66
N GLU A 170 -2.22 18.72 2.34
CA GLU A 170 -0.84 18.98 1.92
C GLU A 170 -0.80 19.83 0.64
N SER A 171 -1.71 19.59 -0.31
CA SER A 171 -1.80 20.39 -1.54
C SER A 171 -2.22 21.84 -1.28
N MET A 172 -3.05 22.08 -0.25
CA MET A 172 -3.36 23.44 0.19
C MET A 172 -2.16 24.08 0.90
N PHE A 173 -1.51 23.32 1.81
CA PHE A 173 -0.39 23.79 2.63
C PHE A 173 0.83 24.20 1.79
N LYS A 174 1.19 23.44 0.76
CA LYS A 174 2.34 23.74 -0.10
C LYS A 174 2.14 24.92 -1.05
N LYS A 175 0.91 25.42 -1.20
CA LYS A 175 0.55 26.47 -2.16
C LYS A 175 0.50 27.84 -1.49
N ASN A 176 1.68 28.43 -1.24
CA ASN A 176 1.83 29.77 -0.68
C ASN A 176 1.09 30.86 -1.49
N GLN A 177 0.76 30.59 -2.76
CA GLN A 177 0.00 31.52 -3.61
C GLN A 177 -1.44 31.76 -3.15
N PHE A 178 -2.04 30.85 -2.38
CA PHE A 178 -3.40 31.03 -1.89
C PHE A 178 -3.55 32.29 -1.05
N MET A 179 -2.64 32.52 -0.10
CA MET A 179 -2.68 33.72 0.75
C MET A 179 -2.51 34.99 -0.07
N ALA A 180 -1.54 35.02 -0.99
CA ALA A 180 -1.30 36.16 -1.86
C ALA A 180 -2.54 36.49 -2.70
N TRP A 181 -3.20 35.47 -3.24
CA TRP A 181 -4.43 35.64 -4.01
C TRP A 181 -5.60 36.13 -3.17
N LEU A 182 -5.82 35.57 -1.98
CA LEU A 182 -6.94 35.96 -1.11
C LEU A 182 -6.82 37.40 -0.58
N ILE A 183 -5.60 37.91 -0.43
CA ILE A 183 -5.32 39.29 0.01
C ILE A 183 -5.40 40.28 -1.15
N SER A 184 -5.32 39.80 -2.40
CA SER A 184 -5.29 40.64 -3.61
C SER A 184 -6.54 41.51 -3.74
N PRO A 185 -6.41 42.79 -4.17
CA PRO A 185 -7.56 43.64 -4.48
C PRO A 185 -8.50 43.01 -5.50
N GLU A 186 -7.95 42.27 -6.46
CA GLU A 186 -8.68 41.56 -7.52
C GLU A 186 -9.66 40.56 -6.92
N PHE A 187 -9.22 39.79 -5.92
CA PHE A 187 -10.09 38.84 -5.23
C PHE A 187 -11.04 39.51 -4.24
N ARG A 188 -10.53 40.45 -3.43
CA ARG A 188 -11.30 41.13 -2.37
C ARG A 188 -12.48 41.95 -2.89
N ASN A 189 -12.39 42.46 -4.12
CA ASN A 189 -13.47 43.21 -4.75
C ASN A 189 -14.56 42.32 -5.37
N THR A 190 -14.35 41.00 -5.42
CA THR A 190 -15.34 40.08 -6.00
C THR A 190 -16.57 39.89 -5.11
N ARG A 191 -17.68 39.45 -5.73
CA ARG A 191 -18.86 38.99 -4.98
C ARG A 191 -18.58 37.79 -4.08
N PHE A 192 -17.56 36.98 -4.39
CA PHE A 192 -17.24 35.76 -3.65
C PHE A 192 -16.67 36.08 -2.27
N PHE A 193 -15.78 37.07 -2.17
CA PHE A 193 -15.24 37.55 -0.89
C PHE A 193 -16.33 38.09 0.05
N LYS A 194 -17.38 38.70 -0.51
CA LYS A 194 -18.48 39.28 0.28
C LYS A 194 -19.42 38.24 0.90
N THR A 195 -19.36 36.98 0.45
CA THR A 195 -20.15 35.89 1.04
C THR A 195 -19.62 35.51 2.42
N GLU A 196 -20.48 34.97 3.29
CA GLU A 196 -20.06 34.44 4.60
C GLU A 196 -18.93 33.41 4.45
N MET A 197 -19.07 32.50 3.48
CA MET A 197 -18.07 31.47 3.19
C MET A 197 -16.76 32.05 2.64
N GLY A 198 -16.82 33.12 1.86
CA GLY A 198 -15.63 33.82 1.37
C GLY A 198 -14.86 34.53 2.48
N ARG A 199 -15.57 35.11 3.46
CA ARG A 199 -14.97 35.66 4.68
C ARG A 199 -14.37 34.56 5.54
N TYR A 200 -15.10 33.48 5.78
CA TYR A 200 -14.59 32.32 6.50
C TYR A 200 -13.31 31.75 5.88
N ALA A 201 -13.29 31.56 4.55
CA ALA A 201 -12.11 31.08 3.84
C ALA A 201 -10.94 32.07 3.97
N PHE A 202 -11.20 33.37 3.88
CA PHE A 202 -10.18 34.40 4.11
C PHE A 202 -9.62 34.34 5.53
N ASP A 203 -10.48 34.33 6.55
CA ASP A 203 -10.09 34.32 7.97
C ASP A 203 -9.32 33.04 8.31
N SER A 204 -9.74 31.90 7.78
CA SER A 204 -9.06 30.60 7.98
C SER A 204 -7.70 30.60 7.30
N MET A 205 -7.62 30.94 6.01
CA MET A 205 -6.39 30.82 5.23
C MET A 205 -5.38 31.95 5.49
N THR A 206 -5.76 33.02 6.20
CA THR A 206 -4.83 34.05 6.69
C THR A 206 -4.47 33.88 8.16
N SER A 207 -5.07 32.91 8.85
CA SER A 207 -4.76 32.58 10.25
C SER A 207 -3.54 31.66 10.34
N LEU A 208 -2.53 32.11 11.11
CA LEU A 208 -1.38 31.28 11.46
C LEU A 208 -1.80 30.05 12.29
N GLU A 209 -2.77 30.22 13.18
CA GLU A 209 -3.30 29.12 14.01
C GLU A 209 -3.93 28.03 13.14
N TRP A 210 -4.70 28.42 12.12
CA TRP A 210 -5.32 27.46 11.21
C TRP A 210 -4.25 26.66 10.43
N TRP A 211 -3.22 27.32 9.92
CA TRP A 211 -2.12 26.63 9.24
C TRP A 211 -1.30 25.75 10.18
N ASN A 212 -1.07 26.19 11.42
CA ASN A 212 -0.44 25.34 12.44
C ASN A 212 -1.28 24.08 12.70
N ASN A 213 -2.61 24.19 12.74
CA ASN A 213 -3.50 23.03 12.89
C ASN A 213 -3.44 22.08 11.67
N VAL A 214 -3.38 22.64 10.45
CA VAL A 214 -3.21 21.85 9.21
C VAL A 214 -1.88 21.10 9.22
N GLU A 215 -0.77 21.80 9.52
CA GLU A 215 0.55 21.20 9.65
C GLU A 215 0.57 20.14 10.76
N TRP A 216 -0.05 20.41 11.89
CA TRP A 216 -0.20 19.46 13.00
C TRP A 216 -0.87 18.18 12.52
N VAL A 217 -2.02 18.26 11.85
CA VAL A 217 -2.77 17.10 11.33
C VAL A 217 -2.00 16.34 10.24
N ILE A 218 -1.29 17.04 9.34
CA ILE A 218 -0.44 16.41 8.31
C ILE A 218 0.71 15.64 8.99
N ASN A 219 1.31 16.24 10.02
CA ASN A 219 2.47 15.66 10.68
C ASN A 219 2.18 14.32 11.35
N ASP A 220 0.95 14.10 11.82
CA ASP A 220 0.50 12.83 12.41
C ASP A 220 0.43 11.68 11.43
N VAL A 221 0.18 11.96 10.16
CA VAL A 221 -0.07 10.91 9.16
C VAL A 221 1.01 10.79 8.10
N GLU A 222 1.90 11.78 7.98
CA GLU A 222 2.93 11.79 6.95
C GLU A 222 3.78 10.49 6.95
N PRO A 223 4.31 9.99 8.08
CA PRO A 223 5.05 8.73 8.06
C PRO A 223 4.19 7.52 7.65
N LEU A 224 2.93 7.44 8.11
CA LEU A 224 1.99 6.41 7.65
C LEU A 224 1.69 6.49 6.16
N TYR A 225 1.62 7.70 5.61
CA TYR A 225 1.39 7.92 4.19
C TYR A 225 2.61 7.53 3.35
N MET A 226 3.82 7.79 3.83
CA MET A 226 5.05 7.29 3.20
C MET A 226 5.09 5.76 3.20
N PHE A 227 4.67 5.13 4.31
CA PHE A 227 4.53 3.68 4.37
C PHE A 227 3.44 3.15 3.42
N LEU A 228 2.32 3.85 3.28
CA LEU A 228 1.28 3.53 2.30
C LEU A 228 1.83 3.56 0.87
N ARG A 229 2.61 4.58 0.52
CA ARG A 229 3.23 4.70 -0.81
C ARG A 229 4.21 3.56 -1.12
N PHE A 230 4.91 3.08 -0.11
CA PHE A 230 5.80 1.92 -0.25
C PHE A 230 4.99 0.66 -0.60
N VAL A 231 3.88 0.41 0.09
CA VAL A 231 3.07 -0.81 -0.13
C VAL A 231 2.23 -0.76 -1.41
N ASP A 232 1.81 0.44 -1.84
CA ASP A 232 1.08 0.68 -3.09
C ASP A 232 2.02 0.71 -4.32
N SER A 233 3.33 0.52 -4.15
CA SER A 233 4.27 0.58 -5.27
C SER A 233 4.28 -0.75 -6.06
N ASP A 234 3.69 -0.75 -7.26
CA ASP A 234 3.60 -1.92 -8.15
C ASP A 234 4.94 -2.36 -8.78
N LYS A 235 6.05 -1.70 -8.45
CA LYS A 235 7.32 -1.88 -9.17
C LYS A 235 8.12 -3.10 -8.72
N ASN A 236 8.10 -3.47 -7.44
CA ASN A 236 8.89 -4.57 -6.88
C ASN A 236 8.10 -5.31 -5.80
N SER A 237 8.27 -6.64 -5.70
CA SER A 237 7.73 -7.41 -4.57
C SER A 237 8.32 -6.89 -3.26
N ASN A 238 7.46 -6.42 -2.35
CA ASN A 238 7.84 -5.62 -1.19
C ASN A 238 7.66 -6.37 0.14
N LEU A 239 7.11 -7.59 0.14
CA LEU A 239 6.74 -8.33 1.36
C LEU A 239 7.92 -8.50 2.33
N GLY A 240 9.11 -8.85 1.80
CA GLY A 240 10.33 -9.02 2.58
C GLY A 240 10.95 -7.73 3.12
N GLU A 241 10.43 -6.55 2.78
CA GLU A 241 10.89 -5.24 3.27
C GLU A 241 9.84 -4.54 4.14
N VAL A 242 8.60 -5.05 4.21
CA VAL A 242 7.51 -4.48 5.03
C VAL A 242 7.91 -4.27 6.49
N THR A 243 8.55 -5.26 7.11
CA THR A 243 8.96 -5.18 8.52
C THR A 243 10.00 -4.08 8.72
N LEU A 244 10.91 -3.87 7.77
CA LEU A 244 11.88 -2.78 7.80
C LEU A 244 11.18 -1.43 7.71
N GLU A 245 10.32 -1.26 6.72
CA GLU A 245 9.63 0.00 6.50
C GLU A 245 8.70 0.35 7.67
N TYR A 246 8.11 -0.66 8.29
CA TYR A 246 7.38 -0.48 9.54
C TYR A 246 8.29 0.02 10.67
N GLN A 247 9.49 -0.55 10.86
CA GLN A 247 10.44 -0.05 11.86
C GLN A 247 10.97 1.36 11.53
N ASN A 248 11.26 1.64 10.26
CA ASN A 248 11.67 2.96 9.79
C ASN A 248 10.59 4.01 10.12
N MET A 249 9.33 3.71 9.82
CA MET A 249 8.20 4.57 10.16
C MET A 249 8.09 4.79 11.68
N ARG A 250 8.29 3.75 12.50
CA ARG A 250 8.32 3.90 13.98
C ARG A 250 9.43 4.84 14.44
N VAL A 251 10.64 4.69 13.90
CA VAL A 251 11.79 5.56 14.20
C VAL A 251 11.52 7.00 13.75
N THR A 252 10.92 7.19 12.57
CA THR A 252 10.50 8.51 12.09
C THR A 252 9.51 9.15 13.05
N TYR A 253 8.50 8.42 13.52
CA TYR A 253 7.56 8.92 14.51
C TYR A 253 8.24 9.27 15.85
N ALA A 254 9.12 8.40 16.35
CA ALA A 254 9.82 8.63 17.61
C ALA A 254 10.72 9.88 17.56
N SER A 255 11.40 10.09 16.43
CA SER A 255 12.20 11.30 16.19
C SER A 255 11.32 12.55 16.09
N LYS A 256 10.25 12.46 15.28
CA LYS A 256 9.32 13.57 15.02
C LYS A 256 8.59 14.05 16.27
N PHE A 257 8.29 13.14 17.18
CA PHE A 257 7.55 13.42 18.42
C PHE A 257 8.41 13.20 19.68
N ALA A 258 9.72 13.39 19.57
CA ALA A 258 10.66 13.23 20.70
C ALA A 258 10.29 14.12 21.92
N SER A 259 9.65 15.27 21.70
CA SER A 259 9.17 16.16 22.76
C SER A 259 7.70 15.93 23.17
N ASP A 260 6.95 15.11 22.44
CA ASP A 260 5.52 14.85 22.66
C ASP A 260 5.23 13.35 22.65
N HIS A 261 5.64 12.70 23.74
CA HIS A 261 5.50 11.25 23.90
C HIS A 261 4.02 10.81 23.94
N ALA A 262 3.13 11.64 24.47
CA ALA A 262 1.70 11.31 24.54
C ALA A 262 1.09 11.19 23.13
N ARG A 263 1.48 12.10 22.22
CA ARG A 263 1.09 12.06 20.82
C ARG A 263 1.66 10.86 20.08
N PHE A 264 2.96 10.58 20.28
CA PHE A 264 3.60 9.38 19.75
C PHE A 264 2.85 8.10 20.15
N GLU A 265 2.60 7.91 21.45
CA GLU A 265 1.90 6.73 21.98
C GLU A 265 0.46 6.62 21.46
N ARG A 266 -0.25 7.75 21.33
CA ARG A 266 -1.62 7.78 20.78
C ARG A 266 -1.66 7.26 19.34
N ILE A 267 -0.71 7.67 18.50
CA ILE A 267 -0.59 7.20 17.11
C ILE A 267 -0.14 5.75 17.08
N MET A 268 0.91 5.41 17.82
CA MET A 268 1.46 4.06 17.79
C MET A 268 0.48 3.02 18.30
N LYS A 269 -0.41 3.37 19.23
CA LYS A 269 -1.50 2.48 19.64
C LYS A 269 -2.43 2.09 18.48
N VAL A 270 -2.74 3.01 17.56
CA VAL A 270 -3.57 2.72 16.37
C VAL A 270 -2.79 1.85 15.39
N VAL A 271 -1.53 2.19 15.16
CA VAL A 271 -0.66 1.51 14.21
C VAL A 271 -0.36 0.08 14.68
N ASP A 272 0.10 -0.09 15.91
CA ASP A 272 0.53 -1.39 16.47
C ASP A 272 -0.63 -2.37 16.51
N ALA A 273 -1.81 -1.93 16.96
CA ALA A 273 -3.00 -2.79 17.01
C ALA A 273 -3.35 -3.37 15.63
N ARG A 274 -3.21 -2.58 14.57
CA ARG A 274 -3.51 -3.00 13.19
C ARG A 274 -2.36 -3.81 12.59
N MET A 275 -1.11 -3.44 12.86
CA MET A 275 0.08 -4.17 12.40
C MET A 275 0.19 -5.56 13.03
N THR A 276 -0.17 -5.73 14.31
CA THR A 276 -0.25 -7.06 14.93
C THR A 276 -1.21 -7.97 14.17
N THR A 277 -2.34 -7.45 13.69
CA THR A 277 -3.31 -8.23 12.89
C THR A 277 -2.72 -8.64 11.54
N VAL A 278 -1.87 -7.81 10.96
CA VAL A 278 -1.25 -8.06 9.64
C VAL A 278 -0.05 -9.01 9.73
N MET A 279 0.70 -8.99 10.83
CA MET A 279 1.88 -9.85 11.02
C MET A 279 1.54 -11.23 11.60
N THR A 280 0.51 -11.33 12.44
CA THR A 280 0.21 -12.58 13.15
C THR A 280 -0.34 -13.64 12.19
N GLY A 281 0.37 -14.78 12.09
CA GLY A 281 -0.08 -15.93 11.29
C GLY A 281 0.09 -15.76 9.78
N THR A 282 0.85 -14.75 9.36
CA THR A 282 1.18 -14.44 7.96
C THR A 282 2.65 -14.72 7.66
N TYR A 283 3.05 -14.58 6.39
CA TYR A 283 4.43 -14.78 5.96
C TYR A 283 5.30 -13.53 6.05
N MET A 284 4.80 -12.39 6.54
CA MET A 284 5.56 -11.13 6.55
C MET A 284 6.92 -11.25 7.26
N GLU A 285 6.91 -11.84 8.46
CA GLU A 285 8.15 -12.00 9.24
C GLU A 285 9.08 -13.04 8.62
N THR A 286 8.53 -14.14 8.08
CA THR A 286 9.30 -15.17 7.36
C THR A 286 9.94 -14.60 6.09
N ALA A 287 9.19 -13.85 5.28
CA ALA A 287 9.68 -13.19 4.07
C ALA A 287 10.77 -12.17 4.39
N CYS A 288 10.62 -11.41 5.48
CA CYS A 288 11.65 -10.48 5.93
C CYS A 288 12.94 -11.22 6.36
N ALA A 289 12.81 -12.34 7.06
CA ALA A 289 13.95 -13.13 7.50
C ALA A 289 14.70 -13.80 6.33
N LEU A 290 13.98 -14.18 5.27
CA LEU A 290 14.54 -14.77 4.06
C LEU A 290 15.09 -13.72 3.09
N ASN A 291 14.88 -12.42 3.31
CA ASN A 291 15.37 -11.39 2.40
C ASN A 291 16.90 -11.21 2.55
N PRO A 292 17.71 -11.47 1.49
CA PRO A 292 19.16 -11.32 1.55
C PRO A 292 19.59 -9.89 1.88
N TYR A 293 18.92 -8.88 1.33
CA TYR A 293 19.23 -7.49 1.64
C TYR A 293 19.14 -7.24 3.15
N MET A 294 18.04 -7.66 3.76
CA MET A 294 17.79 -7.50 5.19
C MET A 294 18.86 -8.20 6.03
N HIS A 295 19.17 -9.45 5.70
CA HIS A 295 20.11 -10.26 6.46
C HIS A 295 21.57 -9.80 6.35
N TYR A 296 21.97 -9.28 5.18
CA TYR A 296 23.34 -8.82 4.96
C TYR A 296 23.59 -7.37 5.42
N THR A 297 22.56 -6.52 5.45
CA THR A 297 22.70 -5.12 5.88
C THR A 297 22.38 -4.87 7.35
N ILE A 298 21.29 -5.45 7.86
CA ILE A 298 20.75 -5.17 9.19
C ILE A 298 21.04 -6.32 10.16
N GLY A 299 21.11 -7.55 9.63
CA GLY A 299 21.23 -8.76 10.43
C GLY A 299 19.89 -9.18 11.03
N VAL A 300 19.82 -10.42 11.49
CA VAL A 300 18.59 -11.01 12.07
C VAL A 300 18.75 -11.30 13.56
N SER A 301 17.67 -11.09 14.31
CA SER A 301 17.61 -11.40 15.74
C SER A 301 17.62 -12.92 15.98
N GLN A 302 17.88 -13.34 17.22
CA GLN A 302 17.79 -14.76 17.59
C GLN A 302 16.37 -15.34 17.48
N SER A 303 15.33 -14.51 17.58
CA SER A 303 13.94 -14.94 17.50
C SER A 303 13.48 -15.27 16.08
N VAL A 304 14.25 -14.89 15.05
CA VAL A 304 13.90 -15.10 13.64
C VAL A 304 13.73 -16.57 13.28
N MET A 305 14.49 -17.48 13.90
CA MET A 305 14.36 -18.93 13.65
C MET A 305 12.97 -19.46 13.97
N SER A 306 12.36 -18.97 15.06
CA SER A 306 10.98 -19.34 15.43
C SER A 306 9.97 -18.88 14.38
N LEU A 307 10.20 -17.70 13.79
CA LEU A 307 9.32 -17.11 12.79
C LEU A 307 9.44 -17.82 11.44
N VAL A 308 10.66 -18.10 11.01
CA VAL A 308 10.91 -18.90 9.81
C VAL A 308 10.35 -20.30 9.96
N ARG A 309 10.57 -20.96 11.11
CA ARG A 309 9.97 -22.27 11.40
C ARG A 309 8.45 -22.25 11.23
N LYS A 310 7.75 -21.30 11.84
CA LYS A 310 6.27 -21.20 11.71
C LYS A 310 5.81 -21.03 10.26
N GLY A 311 6.52 -20.22 9.46
CA GLY A 311 6.19 -20.02 8.06
C GLY A 311 6.46 -21.27 7.21
N VAL A 312 7.63 -21.88 7.41
CA VAL A 312 8.08 -23.07 6.68
C VAL A 312 7.23 -24.31 7.03
N ASP A 313 6.94 -24.54 8.32
CA ASP A 313 6.07 -25.64 8.80
C ASP A 313 4.67 -25.56 8.19
N LYS A 314 4.22 -24.35 7.85
CA LYS A 314 2.92 -24.13 7.24
C LYS A 314 2.94 -24.39 5.73
N MET A 315 4.04 -24.08 5.08
CA MET A 315 4.15 -24.10 3.61
C MET A 315 4.66 -25.42 3.04
N LEU A 316 5.47 -26.16 3.80
CA LEU A 316 6.21 -27.33 3.32
C LEU A 316 5.85 -28.60 4.11
N GLU A 317 6.02 -29.74 3.45
CA GLU A 317 6.02 -31.04 4.14
C GLU A 317 7.21 -31.15 5.11
N VAL A 318 7.10 -32.03 6.10
CA VAL A 318 8.03 -32.13 7.24
C VAL A 318 9.50 -32.27 6.80
N ASP A 319 9.79 -33.12 5.82
CA ASP A 319 11.16 -33.36 5.37
C ASP A 319 11.73 -32.13 4.64
N SER A 320 10.94 -31.51 3.75
CA SER A 320 11.32 -30.28 3.06
C SER A 320 11.46 -29.11 4.04
N ALA A 321 10.60 -29.03 5.05
CA ALA A 321 10.67 -28.03 6.12
C ALA A 321 11.95 -28.18 6.95
N ALA A 322 12.32 -29.42 7.30
CA ALA A 322 13.55 -29.69 8.05
C ALA A 322 14.80 -29.29 7.25
N GLN A 323 14.87 -29.64 5.97
CA GLN A 323 15.96 -29.26 5.08
C GLN A 323 16.03 -27.72 4.93
N ALA A 324 14.88 -27.09 4.72
CA ALA A 324 14.76 -25.66 4.60
C ALA A 324 15.29 -24.89 5.83
N LEU A 325 14.98 -25.38 7.03
CA LEU A 325 15.45 -24.78 8.26
C LEU A 325 16.96 -24.97 8.48
N GLN A 326 17.52 -26.09 8.01
CA GLN A 326 18.97 -26.31 8.03
C GLN A 326 19.70 -25.36 7.08
N GLU A 327 19.18 -25.19 5.86
CA GLU A 327 19.73 -24.23 4.91
C GLU A 327 19.61 -22.80 5.43
N PHE A 328 18.44 -22.44 5.98
CA PHE A 328 18.24 -21.13 6.58
C PHE A 328 19.24 -20.87 7.71
N GLU A 329 19.60 -21.87 8.52
CA GLU A 329 20.63 -21.74 9.55
C GLU A 329 22.03 -21.49 8.96
N THR A 330 22.34 -22.11 7.82
CA THR A 330 23.58 -21.89 7.05
C THR A 330 23.62 -20.48 6.48
N PHE A 331 22.52 -20.02 5.88
CA PHE A 331 22.31 -18.63 5.43
C PHE A 331 22.45 -17.64 6.59
N ARG A 332 21.80 -17.94 7.72
CA ARG A 332 21.82 -17.11 8.92
C ARG A 332 23.24 -16.90 9.44
N LYS A 333 24.03 -17.98 9.46
CA LYS A 333 25.45 -17.97 9.87
C LYS A 333 26.40 -17.51 8.76
N LYS A 334 25.91 -17.27 7.54
CA LYS A 334 26.68 -16.90 6.36
C LYS A 334 27.83 -17.88 6.11
N LEU A 335 27.50 -19.17 6.04
CA LEU A 335 28.43 -20.27 5.78
C LEU A 335 28.34 -20.74 4.32
N GLY A 336 29.37 -21.43 3.82
CA GLY A 336 29.39 -21.97 2.46
C GLY A 336 29.25 -20.87 1.39
N GLU A 337 28.40 -21.10 0.39
CA GLU A 337 28.13 -20.15 -0.71
C GLU A 337 27.65 -18.77 -0.20
N PHE A 338 26.93 -18.75 0.92
CA PHE A 338 26.47 -17.51 1.56
C PHE A 338 27.61 -16.66 2.17
N SER A 339 28.80 -17.23 2.39
CA SER A 339 29.96 -16.50 2.92
C SER A 339 30.72 -15.68 1.86
N THR A 340 30.47 -15.96 0.58
CA THR A 340 31.24 -15.43 -0.54
C THR A 340 31.01 -13.92 -0.74
N ASP A 341 32.01 -13.23 -1.28
CA ASP A 341 31.90 -11.80 -1.56
C ASP A 341 30.92 -11.50 -2.71
N ILE A 342 30.71 -12.46 -3.63
CA ILE A 342 29.70 -12.37 -4.67
C ILE A 342 28.30 -12.40 -4.04
N ALA A 343 28.02 -13.35 -3.14
CA ALA A 343 26.75 -13.42 -2.42
C ALA A 343 26.44 -12.14 -1.65
N LYS A 344 27.43 -11.59 -0.92
CA LYS A 344 27.30 -10.30 -0.22
C LYS A 344 27.00 -9.15 -1.17
N ARG A 345 27.74 -9.05 -2.28
CA ARG A 345 27.59 -7.96 -3.25
C ARG A 345 26.22 -8.00 -3.93
N MET A 346 25.79 -9.18 -4.36
CA MET A 346 24.47 -9.37 -4.98
C MET A 346 23.33 -9.16 -3.98
N ALA A 347 23.52 -9.48 -2.69
CA ALA A 347 22.49 -9.25 -1.68
C ALA A 347 22.19 -7.75 -1.46
N ILE A 348 23.16 -6.87 -1.70
CA ILE A 348 23.06 -5.42 -1.40
C ILE A 348 22.97 -4.52 -2.64
N ASP A 349 23.05 -5.07 -3.85
CA ASP A 349 23.14 -4.29 -5.09
C ASP A 349 21.82 -3.61 -5.51
N ARG A 350 20.69 -3.98 -4.87
CA ARG A 350 19.32 -3.53 -5.17
C ARG A 350 18.84 -3.84 -6.61
N ASN A 351 19.63 -4.55 -7.40
CA ASN A 351 19.29 -4.99 -8.76
C ASN A 351 18.91 -6.48 -8.79
N THR A 352 19.45 -7.27 -7.88
CA THR A 352 19.16 -8.68 -7.73
C THR A 352 17.92 -8.86 -6.85
N SER A 353 16.88 -9.49 -7.37
CA SER A 353 15.69 -9.81 -6.57
C SER A 353 16.02 -10.90 -5.53
N PRO A 354 15.31 -10.94 -4.38
CA PRO A 354 15.50 -12.02 -3.41
C PRO A 354 15.37 -13.42 -4.03
N ALA A 355 14.38 -13.63 -4.90
CA ALA A 355 14.19 -14.90 -5.60
C ALA A 355 15.40 -15.27 -6.50
N ALA A 356 15.93 -14.32 -7.28
CA ALA A 356 17.10 -14.56 -8.12
C ALA A 356 18.37 -14.85 -7.30
N TRP A 357 18.50 -14.18 -6.15
CA TRP A 357 19.61 -14.43 -5.22
C TRP A 357 19.54 -15.85 -4.66
N TRP A 358 18.38 -16.28 -4.16
CA TRP A 358 18.18 -17.65 -3.66
C TRP A 358 18.33 -18.70 -4.76
N ALA A 359 17.94 -18.42 -6.00
CA ALA A 359 18.19 -19.34 -7.11
C ALA A 359 19.69 -19.50 -7.46
N THR A 360 20.52 -18.53 -7.07
CA THR A 360 21.97 -18.54 -7.32
C THR A 360 22.75 -19.21 -6.19
N PHE A 361 22.40 -18.92 -4.94
CA PHE A 361 23.18 -19.34 -3.76
C PHE A 361 22.47 -20.37 -2.89
N GLY A 362 21.15 -20.52 -3.04
CA GLY A 362 20.35 -21.47 -2.28
C GLY A 362 20.30 -22.85 -2.95
N GLU A 363 20.29 -23.88 -2.13
CA GLU A 363 20.11 -25.27 -2.51
C GLU A 363 18.62 -25.65 -2.54
N ILE A 364 17.81 -25.12 -1.62
CA ILE A 364 16.36 -25.31 -1.59
C ILE A 364 15.70 -24.02 -2.06
N ARG A 365 14.76 -24.16 -3.00
CA ARG A 365 13.97 -23.04 -3.54
C ARG A 365 12.93 -22.52 -2.53
N LEU A 366 13.38 -22.15 -1.33
CA LEU A 366 12.56 -21.63 -0.25
C LEU A 366 11.85 -20.32 -0.60
N CYS A 367 12.56 -19.41 -1.28
CA CYS A 367 12.01 -18.13 -1.72
C CYS A 367 11.17 -18.20 -2.98
N CYS A 368 11.08 -19.38 -3.60
CA CYS A 368 10.14 -19.58 -4.68
C CYS A 368 8.74 -19.68 -4.11
N LYS A 369 8.53 -20.32 -2.94
CA LYS A 369 7.21 -20.68 -2.39
C LYS A 369 6.41 -19.59 -1.66
N GLY A 370 6.95 -18.38 -1.45
CA GLY A 370 6.39 -17.40 -0.50
C GLY A 370 6.28 -15.96 -0.98
#